data_AF-A0AAW1D2U7-F1
#
_entry.id   AF-A0AAW1D2U7-F1
#
_cell.length_a   1.000
_cell.length_b   1.000
_cell.length_c   1.000
_cell.angle_alpha   90.00
_cell.angle_beta   90.00
_cell.angle_gamma   90.00
#
_symmetry.space_group_name_H-M   'P 1'
#
loop_
_entity.id
_entity.type
_entity.pdbx_description
1 polymer ?
#
loop_
_entity_poly.entity_id
_entity_poly.type
_entity_poly.pdbx_seq_one_letter_code
_entity_poly.pdbx_strand_id
1 'polypeptide(L)'
;MYSSVPKKIDSNFVLGNAQVPPLHPIVYCSDGFCELTGWPRAQIMQKSCACKFLYGPETADEHKVAITNSLQSKTELKLEVQFYKKNGTMFWCLLDIVPIKNEKREVVLFLASHKDITHNKCAEMIDTQDDLSPTGKCRHIICMPPFH
;
A
#
# COMPACT_ATOMS: atom_id res chain seq x y z
N MET A 1 8.00 -35.13 -11.75
CA MET A 1 7.50 -34.87 -10.38
C MET A 1 7.77 -33.40 -10.06
N TYR A 2 7.03 -32.48 -10.68
CA TYR A 2 7.07 -31.07 -10.27
C TYR A 2 5.95 -30.88 -9.28
N SER A 3 6.30 -30.88 -7.99
CA SER A 3 5.39 -30.39 -6.96
C SER A 3 5.18 -28.91 -7.24
N SER A 4 4.03 -28.56 -7.82
CA SER A 4 3.54 -27.19 -7.83
C SER A 4 3.36 -26.77 -6.39
N VAL A 5 4.39 -26.14 -5.81
CA VAL A 5 4.27 -25.45 -4.53
C VAL A 5 3.14 -24.44 -4.74
N PRO A 6 2.03 -24.51 -3.99
CA PRO A 6 0.96 -23.54 -4.15
C PRO A 6 1.59 -22.15 -3.96
N LYS A 7 1.42 -21.29 -4.96
CA LYS A 7 1.87 -19.89 -4.93
C LYS A 7 1.30 -19.30 -3.65
N LYS A 8 2.16 -19.03 -2.66
CA LYS A 8 1.77 -18.45 -1.39
C LYS A 8 0.99 -17.18 -1.72
N ILE A 9 -0.26 -17.08 -1.26
CA ILE A 9 -1.00 -15.82 -1.36
C ILE A 9 -0.33 -14.92 -0.33
N ASP A 10 0.69 -14.18 -0.76
CA ASP A 10 1.44 -13.29 0.12
C ASP A 10 0.49 -12.20 0.59
N SER A 11 -0.02 -12.41 1.80
CA SER A 11 -0.93 -11.48 2.46
C SER A 11 -0.08 -10.36 3.03
N ASN A 12 -0.14 -9.20 2.39
CA ASN A 12 0.67 -8.04 2.75
C ASN A 12 -0.14 -7.13 3.67
N PHE A 13 -0.03 -7.34 4.97
CA PHE A 13 -0.78 -6.55 5.95
C PHE A 13 -0.01 -6.23 7.23
N VAL A 14 -0.52 -5.23 7.95
CA VAL A 14 -0.15 -4.90 9.33
C VAL A 14 -1.39 -4.83 10.21
N LEU A 15 -1.22 -5.08 11.51
CA LEU A 15 -2.24 -4.85 12.53
C LEU A 15 -1.83 -3.67 13.40
N GLY A 16 -2.67 -2.63 13.46
CA GLY A 16 -2.50 -1.47 14.34
C GLY A 16 -3.38 -1.57 15.58
N ASN A 17 -2.87 -1.18 16.74
CA ASN A 17 -3.66 -1.10 17.96
C ASN A 17 -4.57 0.14 17.95
N ALA A 18 -5.88 -0.07 17.82
CA ALA A 18 -6.86 1.01 17.74
C ALA A 18 -7.12 1.69 19.10
N GLN A 19 -6.63 1.10 20.20
CA GLN A 19 -6.85 1.61 21.55
C GLN A 19 -5.81 2.66 21.98
N VAL A 20 -4.80 2.94 21.14
CA VAL A 20 -3.75 3.93 21.43
C VAL A 20 -3.76 5.07 20.39
N PRO A 21 -4.83 5.89 20.32
CA PRO A 21 -4.85 7.09 19.49
C PRO A 21 -3.92 8.19 20.04
N PRO A 22 -3.38 9.07 19.19
CA PRO A 22 -3.45 9.07 17.73
C PRO A 22 -2.40 8.16 17.07
N LEU A 23 -1.57 7.47 17.85
CA LEU A 23 -0.40 6.74 17.36
C LEU A 23 -0.79 5.51 16.53
N HIS A 24 -1.78 4.75 16.99
CA HIS A 24 -2.21 3.48 16.41
C HIS A 24 -1.03 2.57 16.05
N PRO A 25 -0.22 2.16 17.05
CA PRO A 25 1.05 1.49 16.82
C PRO A 25 0.84 0.11 16.18
N ILE A 26 1.71 -0.24 15.24
CA ILE A 26 1.75 -1.55 14.62
C ILE A 26 2.19 -2.57 15.67
N VAL A 27 1.30 -3.52 15.95
CA VAL A 27 1.52 -4.65 16.88
C VAL A 27 1.81 -5.96 16.15
N TYR A 28 1.55 -6.02 14.85
CA TYR A 28 1.94 -7.14 14.00
C TYR A 28 2.17 -6.67 12.57
N CYS A 29 3.14 -7.29 11.90
CA CYS A 29 3.43 -7.07 10.50
C CYS A 29 3.65 -8.43 9.84
N SER A 30 3.01 -8.68 8.70
CA SER A 30 3.24 -9.87 7.86
C SER A 30 4.62 -9.85 7.19
N ASP A 31 5.13 -11.03 6.79
CA ASP A 31 6.38 -11.12 6.04
C ASP A 31 6.23 -10.51 4.64
N GLY A 32 5.09 -10.77 3.98
CA GLY A 32 4.79 -10.20 2.66
C GLY A 32 4.79 -8.67 2.66
N PHE A 33 4.32 -8.02 3.74
CA PHE A 33 4.45 -6.56 3.86
C PHE A 33 5.91 -6.09 3.97
N CYS A 34 6.76 -6.81 4.71
CA CYS A 34 8.18 -6.49 4.81
C CYS A 34 8.86 -6.66 3.44
N GLU A 35 8.57 -7.75 2.73
CA GLU A 35 9.10 -8.05 1.40
C GLU A 35 8.63 -7.01 0.37
N LEU A 36 7.34 -6.68 0.36
CA LEU A 36 6.75 -5.68 -0.55
C LEU A 36 7.40 -4.31 -0.38
N THR A 37 7.54 -3.86 0.86
CA THR A 37 7.96 -2.48 1.17
C THR A 37 9.47 -2.33 1.31
N GLY A 38 10.20 -3.43 1.49
CA GLY A 38 11.63 -3.45 1.78
C GLY A 38 11.99 -2.96 3.19
N TRP A 39 11.01 -2.73 4.06
CA TRP A 39 11.25 -2.32 5.44
C TRP A 39 11.42 -3.54 6.34
N PRO A 40 12.51 -3.61 7.14
CA PRO A 40 12.67 -4.70 8.09
C PRO A 40 11.64 -4.57 9.22
N ARG A 41 11.08 -5.70 9.66
CA ARG A 41 10.06 -5.75 10.73
C ARG A 41 10.44 -4.92 11.95
N ALA A 42 11.71 -5.00 12.40
CA ALA A 42 12.20 -4.24 13.56
C ALA A 42 12.05 -2.71 13.41
N GLN A 43 12.02 -2.18 12.19
CA GLN A 43 11.78 -0.76 11.92
C GLN A 43 10.29 -0.45 11.73
N ILE A 44 9.44 -1.44 11.45
CA ILE A 44 7.99 -1.26 11.25
C ILE A 44 7.23 -1.29 12.58
N MET A 45 7.61 -2.20 13.48
CA MET A 45 6.94 -2.36 14.77
C MET A 45 6.88 -1.03 15.53
N GLN A 46 5.77 -0.78 16.24
CA GLN A 46 5.51 0.46 16.99
C GLN A 46 5.38 1.76 16.18
N LYS A 47 5.65 1.76 14.87
CA LYS A 47 5.24 2.88 14.00
C LYS A 47 3.72 2.87 13.84
N SER A 48 3.17 4.00 13.40
CA SER A 48 1.74 4.11 13.13
C SER A 48 1.30 3.21 11.97
N CYS A 49 0.16 2.53 12.13
CA CYS A 49 -0.46 1.72 11.08
C CYS A 49 -1.05 2.54 9.90
N ALA A 50 -1.01 3.87 9.99
CA ALA A 50 -1.19 4.76 8.83
C ALA A 50 -0.05 4.64 7.80
N CYS A 51 1.04 3.93 8.14
CA CYS A 51 2.18 3.66 7.26
C CYS A 51 2.80 4.90 6.60
N LYS A 52 2.84 6.05 7.33
CA LYS A 52 3.39 7.33 6.84
C LYS A 52 4.82 7.24 6.30
N PHE A 53 5.59 6.23 6.73
CA PHE A 53 6.94 5.96 6.25
C PHE A 53 6.98 5.44 4.81
N LEU A 54 5.83 5.09 4.22
CA LEU A 54 5.66 4.75 2.81
C LEU A 54 5.26 5.96 1.96
N TYR A 55 5.00 7.12 2.56
CA TYR A 55 4.66 8.32 1.79
C TYR A 55 5.90 8.85 1.09
N GLY A 56 5.71 9.44 -0.09
CA GLY A 56 6.77 10.13 -0.82
C GLY A 56 6.22 11.31 -1.63
N PRO A 57 7.02 11.84 -2.57
CA PRO A 57 6.74 13.09 -3.26
C PRO A 57 5.39 13.14 -3.98
N GLU A 58 4.98 12.02 -4.60
CA GLU A 58 3.73 11.94 -5.37
C GLU A 58 2.55 11.41 -4.56
N THR A 59 2.73 11.10 -3.27
CA THR A 59 1.60 10.69 -2.43
C THR A 59 0.67 11.89 -2.24
N ALA A 60 -0.52 11.84 -2.85
CA ALA A 60 -1.51 12.92 -2.80
C ALA A 60 -1.95 13.25 -1.35
N ASP A 61 -2.07 14.54 -1.03
CA ASP A 61 -2.45 14.99 0.31
C ASP A 61 -3.86 14.57 0.71
N GLU A 62 -4.79 14.52 -0.25
CA GLU A 62 -6.14 14.00 -0.05
C GLU A 62 -6.14 12.55 0.45
N HIS A 63 -5.25 11.69 -0.06
CA HIS A 63 -5.10 10.32 0.40
C HIS A 63 -4.52 10.26 1.82
N LYS A 64 -3.53 11.11 2.13
CA LYS A 64 -2.95 11.20 3.49
C LYS A 64 -4.01 11.59 4.52
N VAL A 65 -4.86 12.55 4.16
CA VAL A 65 -5.99 13.01 4.98
C VAL A 65 -7.03 11.91 5.12
N ALA A 66 -7.44 11.25 4.03
CA ALA A 66 -8.41 10.16 4.05
C ALA A 66 -7.95 8.99 4.96
N ILE A 67 -6.68 8.58 4.85
CA ILE A 67 -6.07 7.55 5.72
C ILE A 67 -6.14 7.98 7.18
N THR A 68 -5.69 9.20 7.49
CA THR A 68 -5.69 9.71 8.87
C THR A 68 -7.11 9.78 9.44
N ASN A 69 -8.06 10.29 8.66
CA ASN A 69 -9.46 10.42 9.05
C ASN A 69 -10.07 9.04 9.32
N SER A 70 -9.85 8.05 8.44
CA SER A 70 -10.41 6.70 8.63
C SER A 70 -10.01 6.05 9.96
N LEU A 71 -8.75 6.23 10.38
CA LEU A 71 -8.26 5.72 11.65
C LEU A 71 -8.86 6.48 12.84
N GLN A 72 -9.05 7.80 12.71
CA GLN A 72 -9.67 8.63 13.76
C GLN A 72 -11.17 8.35 13.90
N SER A 73 -11.90 8.27 12.78
CA SER A 73 -13.33 7.96 12.75
C SER A 73 -13.63 6.47 12.94
N LYS A 74 -12.60 5.62 12.94
CA LYS A 74 -12.70 4.15 13.04
C LYS A 74 -13.61 3.57 11.95
N THR A 75 -13.50 4.10 10.73
CA THR A 75 -14.28 3.69 9.56
C THR A 75 -13.42 2.89 8.59
N GLU A 76 -14.07 2.09 7.75
CA GLU A 76 -13.41 1.42 6.64
C GLU A 76 -12.89 2.42 5.60
N LEU A 77 -11.79 2.08 4.94
CA LEU A 77 -11.21 2.87 3.87
C LEU A 77 -10.61 1.95 2.81
N LYS A 78 -10.92 2.22 1.54
CA LYS A 78 -10.32 1.56 0.39
C LYS A 78 -9.97 2.58 -0.66
N LEU A 79 -8.70 2.67 -1.04
CA LEU A 79 -8.23 3.61 -2.06
C LEU A 79 -6.94 3.14 -2.72
N GLU A 80 -6.68 3.65 -3.93
CA GLU A 80 -5.42 3.47 -4.64
C GLU A 80 -4.48 4.64 -4.34
N VAL A 81 -3.27 4.35 -3.86
CA VAL A 81 -2.30 5.37 -3.43
C VAL A 81 -0.90 5.03 -3.91
N GLN A 82 -0.15 6.06 -4.30
CA GLN A 82 1.26 5.95 -4.62
C GLN A 82 2.09 5.93 -3.33
N PHE A 83 2.75 4.82 -3.09
CA PHE A 83 3.66 4.61 -1.96
C PHE A 83 5.07 4.36 -2.45
N TYR A 84 6.01 4.46 -1.52
CA TYR A 84 7.44 4.35 -1.78
C TYR A 84 8.02 3.26 -0.88
N LYS A 85 8.74 2.34 -1.50
CA LYS A 85 9.53 1.33 -0.81
C LYS A 85 10.72 1.97 -0.11
N LYS A 86 11.38 1.25 0.80
CA LYS A 86 12.54 1.76 1.54
C LYS A 86 13.69 2.26 0.65
N ASN A 87 13.86 1.65 -0.52
CA ASN A 87 14.86 2.04 -1.51
C ASN A 87 14.45 3.24 -2.38
N GLY A 88 13.28 3.84 -2.14
CA GLY A 88 12.75 4.96 -2.92
C GLY A 88 11.95 4.56 -4.17
N THR A 89 11.79 3.27 -4.48
CA THR A 89 10.97 2.85 -5.63
C THR A 89 9.49 3.12 -5.36
N MET A 90 8.85 3.88 -6.25
CA MET A 90 7.40 4.12 -6.23
C MET A 90 6.63 2.86 -6.65
N PHE A 91 5.50 2.58 -6.00
CA PHE A 91 4.55 1.55 -6.39
C PHE A 91 3.12 2.01 -6.12
N TRP A 92 2.19 1.59 -6.97
CA TRP A 92 0.75 1.78 -6.74
C TRP A 92 0.25 0.71 -5.78
N CYS A 93 -0.36 1.16 -4.69
CA CYS A 93 -0.91 0.31 -3.65
C CYS A 93 -2.43 0.49 -3.57
N LEU A 94 -3.18 -0.59 -3.73
CA LEU A 94 -4.56 -0.64 -3.24
C LEU A 94 -4.48 -0.87 -1.73
N LEU A 95 -4.74 0.17 -0.96
CA LEU A 95 -4.78 0.17 0.49
C LEU A 95 -6.21 -0.10 0.97
N ASP A 96 -6.37 -1.09 1.85
CA ASP A 96 -7.64 -1.46 2.47
C ASP A 96 -7.47 -1.48 4.00
N ILE A 97 -8.14 -0.56 4.69
CA ILE A 97 -8.13 -0.43 6.15
C ILE A 97 -9.49 -0.84 6.68
N VAL A 98 -9.51 -1.87 7.52
CA VAL A 98 -10.73 -2.41 8.14
C VAL A 98 -10.61 -2.39 9.67
N PRO A 99 -11.56 -1.76 10.39
CA PRO A 99 -11.60 -1.81 11.85
C PRO A 99 -12.07 -3.19 12.33
N ILE A 100 -11.30 -3.82 13.22
CA ILE A 100 -11.65 -5.08 13.87
C ILE A 100 -12.29 -4.78 15.23
N LYS A 101 -13.50 -5.29 15.43
CA LYS A 101 -14.28 -5.12 16.66
C LYS A 101 -14.18 -6.34 17.57
N ASN A 102 -14.20 -6.11 18.87
CA ASN A 102 -14.39 -7.16 19.87
C ASN A 102 -15.89 -7.51 20.02
N GLU A 103 -16.20 -8.45 20.91
CA GLU A 103 -17.58 -8.87 21.23
C GLU A 103 -18.46 -7.73 21.76
N LYS A 104 -17.86 -6.69 22.37
CA LYS A 104 -18.54 -5.48 22.84
C LYS A 104 -18.76 -4.43 21.75
N ARG A 105 -18.46 -4.76 20.48
CA ARG A 105 -18.52 -3.86 19.31
C ARG A 105 -17.52 -2.69 19.37
N GLU A 106 -16.51 -2.77 20.23
CA GLU A 106 -15.45 -1.77 20.32
C GLU A 106 -14.35 -2.10 19.31
N VAL A 107 -13.87 -1.11 18.56
CA VAL A 107 -12.74 -1.29 17.65
C VAL A 107 -11.45 -1.41 18.46
N VAL A 108 -10.82 -2.58 18.39
CA VAL A 108 -9.60 -2.93 19.14
C VAL A 108 -8.36 -2.95 18.26
N LEU A 109 -8.51 -3.28 16.97
CA LEU A 109 -7.41 -3.32 16.00
C LEU A 109 -7.85 -2.71 14.67
N PHE A 110 -6.87 -2.30 13.88
CA PHE A 110 -7.03 -2.03 12.45
C PHE A 110 -6.25 -3.05 11.65
N LEU A 111 -6.88 -3.66 10.65
CA LEU A 111 -6.21 -4.44 9.61
C LEU A 111 -5.95 -3.52 8.42
N ALA A 112 -4.68 -3.26 8.10
CA ALA A 112 -4.29 -2.50 6.92
C ALA A 112 -3.60 -3.41 5.91
N SER A 113 -4.30 -3.71 4.80
CA SER A 113 -3.83 -4.58 3.72
C SER A 113 -3.32 -3.76 2.53
N HIS A 114 -2.23 -4.22 1.92
CA HIS A 114 -1.47 -3.49 0.90
C HIS A 114 -1.29 -4.37 -0.33
N LYS A 115 -2.04 -4.10 -1.40
CA LYS A 115 -1.90 -4.86 -2.65
C LYS A 115 -1.15 -4.01 -3.67
N ASP A 116 0.00 -4.51 -4.14
CA ASP A 116 0.69 -3.91 -5.27
C ASP A 116 -0.14 -4.09 -6.54
N ILE A 117 -0.56 -2.97 -7.13
CA ILE A 117 -1.34 -2.91 -8.37
C ILE A 117 -0.57 -2.18 -9.48
N THR A 118 0.74 -1.98 -9.31
CA THR A 118 1.58 -1.23 -10.27
C THR A 118 1.49 -1.82 -11.67
N HIS A 119 1.52 -3.15 -11.80
CA HIS A 119 1.39 -3.81 -13.09
C HIS A 119 0.05 -3.50 -13.78
N ASN A 120 -1.05 -3.44 -13.02
CA ASN A 120 -2.37 -3.13 -13.57
C ASN A 120 -2.43 -1.70 -14.10
N LYS A 121 -1.84 -0.75 -13.36
CA LYS A 121 -1.77 0.66 -13.80
C LYS A 121 -0.87 0.87 -15.01
N CYS A 122 0.24 0.15 -15.09
CA CYS A 122 1.09 0.19 -16.29
C CYS A 122 0.36 -0.32 -17.54
N ALA A 123 -0.52 -1.32 -17.41
CA ALA A 123 -1.31 -1.83 -18.53
C ALA A 123 -2.42 -0.85 -18.98
N GLU A 124 -3.10 -0.20 -18.04
CA GLU A 124 -4.14 0.82 -18.32
C GLU A 124 -3.56 2.04 -19.07
N MET A 125 -2.30 2.41 -18.79
CA MET A 125 -1.61 3.51 -19.47
C MET A 125 -1.25 3.22 -20.93
N ILE A 126 -1.23 1.96 -21.35
CA ILE A 126 -0.94 1.57 -22.74
C ILE A 126 -2.19 1.68 -23.62
N ASP A 127 -3.38 1.49 -23.05
CA ASP A 127 -4.64 1.42 -23.81
C ASP A 127 -5.30 2.79 -24.05
N THR A 128 -4.84 3.85 -23.36
CA THR A 128 -5.39 5.21 -23.52
C THR A 128 -4.71 5.99 -24.66
N GLN A 129 -3.94 5.32 -25.53
CA GLN A 129 -3.10 5.95 -26.55
C GLN A 129 -3.44 5.55 -27.99
N ASP A 130 -4.68 5.12 -28.26
CA ASP A 130 -5.15 4.79 -29.62
C ASP A 130 -6.18 5.78 -30.22
N ASP A 131 -6.38 6.95 -29.61
CA ASP A 131 -7.17 8.02 -30.22
C ASP A 131 -6.48 9.39 -30.05
N LEU A 132 -5.58 9.76 -30.97
CA LEU A 132 -5.31 11.14 -31.45
C LEU A 132 -4.14 11.22 -32.48
N SER A 133 -4.46 10.94 -33.74
CA SER A 133 -3.96 11.63 -34.98
C SER A 133 -2.46 11.54 -35.43
N PRO A 134 -2.19 11.72 -36.75
CA PRO A 134 -1.00 11.20 -37.44
C PRO A 134 0.14 12.21 -37.58
N THR A 135 0.67 12.74 -36.47
CA THR A 135 1.96 13.44 -36.53
C THR A 135 2.93 12.86 -35.52
N GLY A 136 3.86 12.07 -36.05
CA GLY A 136 4.86 11.35 -35.29
C GLY A 136 5.65 12.25 -34.35
N LYS A 137 5.56 11.94 -33.06
CA LYS A 137 6.63 12.05 -32.05
C LYS A 137 6.18 11.29 -30.80
N CYS A 138 6.43 9.98 -30.77
CA CYS A 138 6.33 9.19 -29.56
C CYS A 138 7.39 9.65 -28.55
N ARG A 139 6.99 10.44 -27.56
CA ARG A 139 7.79 10.64 -26.34
C ARG A 139 7.74 9.35 -25.55
N HIS A 140 8.75 8.52 -25.74
CA HIS A 140 9.03 7.38 -24.89
C HIS A 140 9.21 7.85 -23.45
N ILE A 141 8.21 7.65 -22.59
CA ILE A 141 8.42 7.61 -21.14
C ILE A 141 8.76 6.15 -20.85
N ILE A 142 10.06 5.84 -20.97
CA ILE A 142 10.59 4.53 -20.65
C ILE A 142 10.50 4.40 -19.13
N CYS A 143 9.67 3.48 -18.65
CA CYS A 143 9.78 2.96 -17.29
C CYS A 143 11.11 2.20 -17.21
N MET A 144 12.21 2.90 -16.93
CA MET A 144 13.52 2.26 -16.79
C MET A 144 13.55 1.44 -15.50
N PRO A 145 14.00 0.18 -15.52
CA PRO A 145 14.29 -0.55 -14.30
C PRO A 145 15.50 0.09 -13.58
N PRO A 146 15.62 -0.05 -12.25
CA PRO A 146 16.76 0.48 -11.52
C PRO A 146 18.01 -0.30 -11.94
N PHE A 147 18.99 0.41 -12.49
CA PHE A 147 20.29 -0.17 -12.83
C PHE A 147 21.08 -0.54 -11.56
N HIS A 148 21.79 -1.66 -11.67
CA HIS A 148 22.71 -2.25 -10.69
C HIS A 148 24.08 -1.55 -10.73
#